data_AF-A0A1I1FGB7-F1
#
_entry.id   AF-A0A1I1FGB7-F1
#
_cell.length_a   1.000
_cell.length_b   1.000
_cell.length_c   1.000
_cell.angle_alpha   90.00
_cell.angle_beta   90.00
_cell.angle_gamma   90.00
#
_symmetry.space_group_name_H-M   'P 1'
#
loop_
_entity.id
_entity.type
_entity.pdbx_description
1 polymer ?
#
loop_
_entity_poly.entity_id
_entity_poly.type
_entity_poly.pdbx_seq_one_letter_code
_entity_poly.pdbx_strand_id
1 'polypeptide(L)'
;MSLADLKRKAAAKKHKKLDVDDFIEDAAAYAKGQSVISQNKITGSDIKKPRHRNYKNATFTLSPSNIEQLNELAEHTGFAKSRILRLLIEKLADGSDIEINALLESLEKKNKP
;
A
#
# COMPACT_ATOMS: atom_id res chain seq x y z
N MET A 1 -21.40 3.07 -0.89
CA MET A 1 -20.86 2.27 -2.01
C MET A 1 -22.02 1.45 -2.57
N SER A 2 -22.40 1.66 -3.84
CA SER A 2 -23.61 1.07 -4.44
C SER A 2 -23.34 -0.36 -4.93
N LEU A 3 -24.33 -1.26 -4.82
CA LEU A 3 -24.27 -2.64 -5.33
C LEU A 3 -24.09 -2.72 -6.87
N ALA A 4 -24.20 -1.59 -7.58
CA ALA A 4 -23.95 -1.48 -9.01
C ALA A 4 -22.48 -1.76 -9.42
N ASP A 5 -21.51 -1.60 -8.51
CA ASP A 5 -20.08 -1.72 -8.83
C ASP A 5 -19.54 -3.16 -8.79
N LEU A 6 -20.34 -4.12 -8.29
CA LEU A 6 -19.91 -5.53 -8.13
C LEU A 6 -19.87 -6.33 -9.43
N LYS A 7 -20.38 -5.81 -10.55
CA LYS A 7 -20.35 -6.50 -11.84
C LYS A 7 -19.12 -6.12 -12.68
N ARG A 8 -17.92 -6.45 -12.18
CA ARG A 8 -16.72 -6.44 -13.03
C ARG A 8 -16.72 -7.73 -13.86
N LYS A 9 -17.27 -7.67 -15.08
CA LYS A 9 -17.11 -8.74 -16.10
C LYS A 9 -15.63 -8.82 -16.48
N ALA A 10 -14.83 -9.55 -15.71
CA ALA A 10 -13.47 -9.88 -16.12
C ALA A 10 -13.56 -10.84 -17.32
N ALA A 11 -12.96 -10.45 -18.44
CA ALA A 11 -12.88 -11.33 -19.60
C ALA A 11 -12.15 -12.62 -19.21
N ALA A 12 -12.76 -13.77 -19.55
CA ALA A 12 -12.15 -15.07 -19.31
C ALA A 12 -10.80 -15.14 -20.05
N LYS A 13 -9.72 -15.45 -19.32
CA LYS A 13 -8.38 -15.59 -19.91
C LYS A 13 -8.39 -16.79 -20.86
N LYS A 14 -8.00 -16.59 -22.11
CA LYS A 14 -7.81 -17.69 -23.07
C LYS A 14 -6.59 -18.50 -22.64
N HIS A 15 -6.82 -19.74 -22.21
CA HIS A 15 -5.74 -20.70 -22.00
C HIS A 15 -5.20 -21.18 -23.35
N LYS A 16 -3.88 -21.32 -23.45
CA LYS A 16 -3.26 -21.98 -24.62
C LYS A 16 -3.65 -23.46 -24.56
N LYS A 17 -4.05 -24.03 -25.71
CA LYS A 17 -4.26 -25.48 -25.83
C LYS A 17 -2.86 -26.10 -25.84
N LEU A 18 -2.55 -26.92 -24.84
CA LEU A 18 -1.33 -27.71 -24.78
C LEU A 18 -1.58 -29.02 -25.50
N ASP A 19 -0.64 -29.46 -26.33
CA ASP A 19 -0.68 -30.77 -26.97
C ASP A 19 -0.14 -31.86 -26.04
N VAL A 20 -0.41 -33.13 -26.35
CA VAL A 20 0.04 -34.28 -25.55
C VAL A 20 1.56 -34.38 -25.57
N ASP A 21 2.18 -34.17 -26.73
CA ASP A 21 3.63 -34.24 -26.88
C ASP A 21 4.33 -33.14 -26.07
N ASP A 22 3.81 -31.90 -26.12
CA ASP A 22 4.30 -30.77 -25.30
C ASP A 22 4.24 -31.09 -23.79
N PHE A 23 3.21 -31.80 -23.34
CA PHE A 23 3.05 -32.18 -21.94
C PHE A 23 4.03 -33.27 -21.53
N ILE A 24 4.27 -34.26 -22.40
CA ILE A 24 5.22 -35.35 -22.14
C ILE A 24 6.65 -34.80 -22.08
N GLU A 25 7.01 -33.91 -23.00
CA GLU A 25 8.33 -33.28 -23.03
C GLU A 25 8.57 -32.42 -21.78
N ASP A 26 7.60 -31.61 -21.34
CA ASP A 26 7.74 -30.81 -20.12
C ASP A 26 7.75 -31.68 -18.85
N ALA A 27 7.02 -32.80 -18.82
CA ALA A 27 7.09 -33.75 -17.70
C ALA A 27 8.48 -34.39 -17.58
N ALA A 28 9.09 -34.77 -18.71
CA ALA A 28 10.46 -35.28 -18.74
C ALA A 28 11.49 -34.21 -18.33
N ALA A 29 11.31 -32.97 -18.78
CA ALA A 29 12.14 -31.85 -18.36
C ALA A 29 11.95 -31.54 -16.86
N TYR A 30 10.73 -31.65 -16.33
CA TYR A 30 10.41 -31.46 -14.91
C TYR A 30 11.11 -32.48 -14.02
N ALA A 31 11.08 -33.76 -14.40
CA ALA A 31 11.80 -34.82 -13.68
C ALA A 31 13.31 -34.56 -13.60
N LYS A 32 13.86 -33.83 -14.59
CA LYS A 32 15.26 -33.38 -14.65
C LYS A 32 15.51 -32.01 -14.02
N GLY A 33 14.47 -31.35 -13.48
CA GLY A 33 14.55 -30.02 -12.86
C GLY A 33 14.61 -28.84 -13.85
N GLN A 34 14.30 -29.05 -15.13
CA GLN A 34 14.45 -28.08 -16.23
C GLN A 34 13.12 -27.70 -16.90
N SER A 35 11.96 -27.83 -16.22
CA SER A 35 10.66 -27.56 -16.85
C SER A 35 10.49 -26.10 -17.28
N VAL A 36 10.00 -25.91 -18.51
CA VAL A 36 9.86 -24.59 -19.14
C VAL A 36 8.44 -24.05 -18.94
N ILE A 37 7.43 -24.93 -18.87
CA ILE A 37 6.03 -24.53 -18.68
C ILE A 37 5.79 -24.03 -17.24
N SER A 38 6.49 -24.61 -16.26
CA SER A 38 6.46 -24.12 -14.86
C SER A 38 7.23 -22.82 -14.69
N GLN A 39 8.32 -22.61 -15.44
CA GLN A 39 9.08 -21.36 -15.43
C GLN A 39 8.31 -20.19 -16.05
N ASN A 40 7.37 -20.44 -16.97
CA ASN A 40 6.45 -19.41 -17.48
C ASN A 40 5.33 -19.00 -16.52
N LYS A 41 5.25 -19.60 -15.31
CA LYS A 41 4.55 -18.99 -14.16
C LYS A 41 5.45 -18.04 -13.35
N ILE A 42 6.76 -18.04 -13.60
CA ILE A 42 7.77 -17.24 -12.90
C ILE A 42 8.28 -16.08 -13.77
N THR A 43 8.12 -16.11 -15.10
CA THR A 43 8.49 -15.01 -16.01
C THR A 43 7.41 -13.91 -16.14
N GLY A 44 6.69 -13.62 -15.05
CA GLY A 44 5.67 -12.56 -15.01
C GLY A 44 5.50 -11.83 -13.68
N SER A 45 6.34 -12.09 -12.65
CA SER A 45 6.18 -11.44 -11.34
C SER A 45 7.46 -11.04 -10.61
N ASP A 46 8.64 -11.12 -11.25
CA ASP A 46 9.90 -10.64 -10.66
C ASP A 46 10.39 -9.28 -11.20
N ILE A 47 9.47 -8.44 -11.69
CA ILE A 47 9.65 -7.01 -11.45
C ILE A 47 9.05 -6.79 -10.07
N LYS A 48 9.92 -6.77 -9.05
CA LYS A 48 9.60 -6.29 -7.70
C LYS A 48 8.98 -4.90 -7.84
N LYS A 49 7.67 -4.82 -8.08
CA LYS A 49 6.88 -3.62 -7.79
C LYS A 49 7.32 -3.23 -6.38
N PRO A 50 7.76 -1.99 -6.12
CA PRO A 50 8.18 -1.60 -4.79
C PRO A 50 7.06 -2.07 -3.87
N ARG A 51 7.38 -3.05 -3.00
CA ARG A 51 6.38 -3.66 -2.10
C ARG A 51 5.64 -2.49 -1.53
N HIS A 52 4.35 -2.38 -1.86
CA HIS A 52 3.54 -1.27 -1.42
C HIS A 52 3.83 -1.16 0.07
N ARG A 53 4.50 -0.08 0.51
CA ARG A 53 4.99 0.03 1.89
C ARG A 53 3.82 -0.39 2.75
N ASN A 54 4.04 -1.37 3.63
CA ASN A 54 2.98 -2.04 4.39
C ASN A 54 2.40 -1.03 5.41
N TYR A 55 1.71 0.00 4.92
CA TYR A 55 0.99 0.96 5.73
C TYR A 55 -0.17 0.21 6.35
N LYS A 56 -0.20 0.17 7.68
CA LYS A 56 -1.34 -0.32 8.42
C LYS A 56 -2.38 0.79 8.50
N ASN A 57 -3.65 0.43 8.41
CA ASN A 57 -4.74 1.37 8.64
C ASN A 57 -4.73 1.77 10.13
N ALA A 58 -4.98 3.05 10.41
CA ALA A 58 -5.08 3.57 11.76
C ALA A 58 -6.35 4.43 11.87
N THR A 59 -7.05 4.31 13.00
CA THR A 59 -8.21 5.12 13.36
C THR A 59 -7.84 6.00 14.54
N PHE A 60 -8.05 7.30 14.43
CA PHE A 60 -7.73 8.28 15.46
C PHE A 60 -8.92 9.23 15.66
N THR A 61 -9.09 9.69 16.89
CA THR A 61 -10.12 10.67 17.25
C THR A 61 -9.60 12.06 16.97
N LEU A 62 -10.36 12.86 16.21
CA LEU A 62 -10.05 14.26 15.92
C LEU A 62 -11.27 15.12 16.24
N SER A 63 -11.04 16.33 16.75
CA SER A 63 -12.10 17.33 16.87
C SER A 63 -12.55 17.82 15.49
N PRO A 64 -13.76 18.39 15.35
CA PRO A 64 -14.23 18.96 14.09
C PRO A 64 -13.28 20.04 13.53
N SER A 65 -12.79 20.92 14.40
CA SER A 65 -11.83 21.98 14.02
C SER A 65 -10.52 21.40 13.49
N ASN A 66 -10.01 20.32 14.08
CA ASN A 66 -8.78 19.67 13.58
C ASN A 66 -9.00 19.00 12.21
N ILE A 67 -10.21 18.47 11.96
CA ILE A 67 -10.57 17.90 10.66
C ILE A 67 -10.60 18.99 9.59
N GLU A 68 -11.18 20.15 9.89
CA GLU A 68 -11.21 21.30 8.99
C GLU A 68 -9.80 21.80 8.64
N GLN A 69 -8.95 22.01 9.65
CA GLN A 69 -7.54 22.39 9.43
C GLN A 69 -6.79 21.38 8.55
N LEU A 70 -7.01 20.08 8.76
CA LEU A 70 -6.38 19.05 7.94
C LEU A 70 -6.93 19.02 6.51
N ASN A 71 -8.19 19.41 6.30
CA ASN A 71 -8.79 19.54 4.98
C ASN A 71 -8.18 20.73 4.22
N GLU A 72 -8.15 21.90 4.85
CA GLU A 72 -7.56 23.11 4.27
C GLU A 72 -6.10 22.87 3.85
N LEU A 73 -5.31 22.24 4.72
CA LEU A 73 -3.92 21.86 4.40
C LEU A 73 -3.84 20.90 3.20
N ALA A 74 -4.76 19.94 3.09
CA ALA A 74 -4.80 19.01 1.97
C ALA A 74 -5.17 19.70 0.66
N GLU A 75 -6.11 20.65 0.69
CA GLU A 75 -6.52 21.43 -0.46
C GLU A 75 -5.41 22.36 -0.94
N HIS A 76 -4.76 23.08 -0.03
CA HIS A 76 -3.68 24.01 -0.36
C HIS A 76 -2.41 23.31 -0.87
N THR A 77 -2.04 22.16 -0.29
CA THR A 77 -0.81 21.44 -0.67
C THR A 77 -1.02 20.44 -1.81
N GLY A 78 -2.26 20.03 -2.08
CA GLY A 78 -2.58 18.90 -2.96
C GLY A 78 -2.17 17.54 -2.41
N PHE A 79 -1.70 17.46 -1.16
CA PHE A 79 -1.34 16.20 -0.53
C PHE A 79 -2.53 15.53 0.15
N ALA A 80 -2.59 14.20 0.05
CA ALA A 80 -3.55 13.43 0.83
C ALA A 80 -3.31 13.64 2.33
N LYS A 81 -4.39 13.72 3.12
CA LYS A 81 -4.34 13.91 4.58
C LYS A 81 -3.40 12.92 5.29
N SER A 82 -3.45 11.65 4.91
CA SER A 82 -2.56 10.61 5.46
C SER A 82 -1.08 10.82 5.09
N ARG A 83 -0.78 11.46 3.96
CA ARG A 83 0.59 11.87 3.60
C ARG A 83 1.06 13.02 4.48
N ILE A 84 0.21 14.02 4.71
CA ILE A 84 0.52 15.17 5.58
C ILE A 84 0.88 14.67 6.98
N LEU A 85 0.03 13.83 7.58
CA LEU A 85 0.30 13.25 8.91
C LEU A 85 1.64 12.50 8.96
N ARG A 86 1.96 11.70 7.94
CA ARG A 86 3.24 10.98 7.89
C ARG A 86 4.45 11.93 7.83
N LEU A 87 4.38 12.99 7.01
CA LEU A 87 5.46 13.98 6.90
C LEU A 87 5.65 14.75 8.20
N LEU A 88 4.55 15.09 8.89
CA LEU A 88 4.62 15.73 10.21
C LEU A 88 5.30 14.81 11.23
N ILE A 89 4.90 13.52 11.27
CA ILE A 89 5.51 12.54 12.16
C ILE A 89 7.00 12.36 11.87
N GLU A 90 7.39 12.24 10.60
CA GLU A 90 8.80 12.11 10.17
C GLU A 90 9.61 13.33 10.61
N LYS A 91 9.10 14.54 10.35
CA LYS A 91 9.74 15.78 10.77
C LYS A 91 9.87 15.90 12.29
N LEU A 92 8.89 15.42 13.05
CA LEU A 92 8.98 15.40 14.51
C LEU A 92 10.01 14.36 14.98
N ALA A 93 10.06 13.17 14.38
CA ALA A 93 10.98 12.11 14.76
C ALA A 93 12.46 12.42 14.44
N ASP A 94 12.71 13.25 13.42
CA ASP A 94 14.06 13.68 13.05
C ASP A 94 14.65 14.75 14.01
N GLY A 95 13.79 15.45 14.78
CA GLY A 95 14.19 16.41 15.81
C GLY A 95 14.37 15.73 17.16
N SER A 96 15.39 16.12 17.92
CA SER A 96 15.75 15.45 19.18
C SER A 96 14.56 15.28 20.15
N ASP A 97 14.46 14.11 20.79
CA ASP A 97 13.36 13.74 21.70
C ASP A 97 13.09 14.78 22.82
N ILE A 98 14.13 15.54 23.19
CA ILE A 98 14.06 16.60 24.21
C ILE A 98 13.15 17.74 23.76
N GLU A 99 13.17 18.11 22.46
CA GLU A 99 12.33 19.17 21.91
C GLU A 99 10.87 18.73 21.78
N ILE A 100 10.63 17.45 21.44
CA ILE A 100 9.28 16.90 21.33
C ILE A 100 8.58 16.92 22.70
N ASN A 101 9.27 16.48 23.75
CA ASN A 101 8.71 16.46 25.10
C ASN A 101 8.37 17.88 25.58
N ALA A 102 9.25 18.86 25.32
CA ALA A 102 8.99 20.26 25.64
C ALA A 102 7.80 20.83 24.85
N LEU A 103 7.67 20.46 23.57
CA LEU A 103 6.53 20.82 22.73
C LEU A 103 5.23 20.24 23.30
N LEU A 104 5.21 18.96 23.67
CA LEU A 104 4.03 18.30 24.26
C LEU A 104 3.62 18.96 25.57
N GLU A 105 4.56 19.28 26.45
CA GLU A 105 4.27 19.98 27.71
C GLU A 105 3.67 21.38 27.47
N SER A 106 4.14 22.09 26.44
CA SER A 106 3.56 23.38 26.06
C SER A 106 2.12 23.26 25.55
N LEU A 107 1.82 22.17 24.81
CA LEU A 107 0.49 21.89 24.28
C LEU A 107 -0.48 21.47 25.39
N GLU A 108 -0.02 20.69 26.37
CA GLU A 108 -0.83 20.32 27.54
C GLU A 108 -1.19 21.56 28.37
N LYS A 109 -0.25 22.48 28.59
CA LYS A 109 -0.51 23.74 29.31
C LYS A 109 -1.56 24.60 28.61
N LYS A 110 -1.59 24.62 27.27
CA LYS A 110 -2.58 25.37 26.48
C LYS A 110 -4.00 24.78 26.56
N ASN A 111 -4.11 23.47 26.80
CA ASN A 111 -5.39 22.76 26.91
C ASN A 111 -5.88 22.60 28.35
N LYS A 112 -5.17 23.17 29.34
CA LYS A 112 -5.63 23.22 30.71
C LYS A 112 -6.68 24.34 30.84
N PRO A 113 -7.88 24.05 31.41
CA PRO A 113 -8.95 25.04 31.54
C PRO A 113 -8.57 26.22 32.45
#